data_AF-A0A453FQN4-F1
#
_entry.id   AF-A0A453FQN4-F1
#
_cell.length_a   1.000
_cell.length_b   1.000
_cell.length_c   1.000
_cell.angle_alpha   90.00
_cell.angle_beta   90.00
_cell.angle_gamma   90.00
#
_symmetry.space_group_name_H-M   'P 1'
#
loop_
_entity.id
_entity.type
_entity.pdbx_description
1 polymer ?
#
loop_
_entity_poly.entity_id
_entity_poly.type
_entity_poly.pdbx_seq_one_letter_code
_entity_poly.pdbx_strand_id
1 'polypeptide(L)'
;MWAQILRNKYLQTKTLAQVTVRPTDSPFWKGLMRTKDLFFRRVKFLIDNGMSTRFWEDTWLGETPLAIQYPTLYNIVQHKQDYVGTVFQTIPPNIQFRRALVGERWAAWMHLVRRLIDVQLSDQPDSM
;
A
#
# COMPACT_ATOMS: atom_id res chain seq x y z
N MET A 1 15.11 -17.04 -0.48
CA MET A 1 15.38 -17.55 0.90
C MET A 1 15.44 -16.43 1.94
N TRP A 2 16.23 -15.36 1.76
CA TRP A 2 16.38 -14.28 2.75
C TRP A 2 15.10 -13.47 3.06
N ALA A 3 14.27 -13.16 2.05
CA ALA A 3 13.03 -12.42 2.25
C ALA A 3 12.02 -13.18 3.15
N GLN A 4 11.98 -14.51 3.04
CA GLN A 4 11.13 -15.37 3.88
C GLN A 4 11.54 -15.30 5.35
N ILE A 5 12.85 -15.27 5.62
CA ILE A 5 13.41 -15.18 6.98
C ILE A 5 13.04 -13.84 7.61
N LEU A 6 13.22 -12.73 6.88
CA LEU A 6 12.83 -11.41 7.35
C LEU A 6 11.32 -11.34 7.63
N ARG A 7 10.50 -11.90 6.75
CA ARG A 7 9.06 -11.96 6.92
C ARG A 7 8.68 -12.72 8.19
N ASN A 8 9.22 -13.92 8.38
CA ASN A 8 8.88 -14.77 9.53
C ASN A 8 9.36 -14.16 10.86
N LYS A 9 10.55 -13.55 10.86
CA LYS A 9 11.17 -13.00 12.07
C LYS A 9 10.56 -11.66 12.50
N TYR A 10 10.21 -10.79 11.55
CA TYR A 10 9.87 -9.39 11.85
C TYR A 10 8.46 -8.96 11.44
N LEU A 11 7.88 -9.54 10.38
CA LEU A 11 6.59 -9.10 9.85
C LEU A 11 5.42 -9.99 10.31
N GLN A 12 5.65 -11.30 10.45
CA GLN A 12 4.61 -12.30 10.72
C GLN A 12 3.46 -12.17 9.70
N THR A 13 2.27 -11.74 10.15
CA THR A 13 1.08 -11.52 9.32
C THR A 13 0.92 -10.07 8.84
N LYS A 14 1.78 -9.16 9.30
CA LYS A 14 1.75 -7.74 8.96
C LYS A 14 2.54 -7.47 7.68
N THR A 15 2.22 -6.36 7.01
CA THR A 15 3.01 -5.86 5.89
C THR A 15 4.03 -4.82 6.34
N LEU A 16 4.95 -4.46 5.45
CA LEU A 16 5.96 -3.43 5.73
C LEU A 16 5.32 -2.10 6.10
N ALA A 17 4.20 -1.71 5.49
CA ALA A 17 3.48 -0.49 5.85
C ALA A 17 2.93 -0.50 7.30
N GLN A 18 2.58 -1.67 7.85
CA GLN A 18 1.95 -1.80 9.18
C GLN A 18 2.92 -1.89 10.35
N VAL A 19 4.20 -2.14 10.10
CA VAL A 19 5.18 -2.31 11.17
C VAL A 19 5.87 -0.98 11.48
N THR A 20 6.06 -0.71 12.76
CA THR A 20 6.78 0.45 13.31
C THR A 20 7.92 -0.02 14.21
N VAL A 21 8.94 0.82 14.37
CA VAL A 21 10.08 0.53 15.25
C VAL A 21 9.66 0.55 16.72
N ARG A 22 10.09 -0.45 17.49
CA ARG A 22 9.90 -0.54 18.94
C ARG A 22 11.23 -0.34 19.68
N PRO A 23 11.20 0.16 20.94
CA PRO A 23 12.40 0.32 21.75
C PRO A 23 13.17 -0.99 21.97
N THR A 24 12.46 -2.11 22.06
CA THR A 24 13.02 -3.46 22.28
C THR A 24 13.53 -4.13 21.01
N ASP A 25 13.37 -3.51 19.84
CA ASP A 25 13.81 -4.12 18.59
C ASP A 25 15.33 -4.18 18.48
N SER A 26 15.81 -5.24 17.82
CA SER A 26 17.23 -5.42 17.51
C SER A 26 17.80 -4.23 16.71
N PRO A 27 19.08 -3.84 16.94
CA PRO A 27 19.73 -2.77 16.18
C PRO A 27 19.66 -2.98 14.66
N PHE A 28 19.79 -4.22 14.19
CA PHE A 28 19.62 -4.59 12.78
C PHE A 28 18.25 -4.18 12.22
N TRP A 29 17.17 -4.54 12.91
CA TRP A 29 15.81 -4.20 12.49
C TRP A 29 15.56 -2.69 12.52
N LYS A 30 16.06 -1.99 13.53
CA LYS A 30 16.00 -0.52 13.60
C LYS A 30 16.70 0.13 12.41
N GLY A 31 17.85 -0.39 11.99
CA GLY A 31 18.56 0.03 10.78
C GLY A 31 17.71 -0.17 9.52
N LEU A 32 17.17 -1.38 9.33
CA LEU A 32 16.35 -1.70 8.16
C LEU A 32 15.08 -0.83 8.08
N MET A 33 14.45 -0.55 9.21
CA MET A 33 13.25 0.27 9.28
C MET A 33 13.49 1.75 8.97
N ARG A 34 14.67 2.30 9.31
CA ARG A 34 15.06 3.64 8.86
C ARG A 34 15.16 3.72 7.35
N THR A 35 15.74 2.69 6.72
CA THR A 35 15.80 2.60 5.26
C THR A 35 14.41 2.44 4.65
N LYS A 36 13.52 1.65 5.28
CA LYS A 36 12.11 1.52 4.87
C LYS A 36 11.38 2.86 4.87
N ASP A 37 11.51 3.63 5.94
CA ASP A 37 10.84 4.94 6.06
C ASP A 37 11.40 5.95 5.03
N LEU A 38 12.71 5.92 4.78
CA LEU A 38 13.33 6.72 3.73
C LEU A 38 12.84 6.30 2.33
N PHE A 39 12.75 5.00 2.09
CA PHE A 39 12.26 4.43 0.83
C PHE A 39 10.84 4.88 0.53
N PHE A 40 9.90 4.68 1.47
CA PHE A 40 8.49 5.08 1.27
C PHE A 40 8.30 6.59 1.06
N ARG A 41 9.19 7.42 1.60
CA ARG A 41 9.14 8.88 1.43
C ARG A 41 9.80 9.37 0.15
N ARG A 42 10.77 8.64 -0.40
CA ARG A 42 11.60 9.11 -1.54
C ARG A 42 11.32 8.40 -2.84
N VAL A 43 10.78 7.19 -2.80
CA VAL A 43 10.44 6.43 -4.00
C VAL A 43 8.97 6.68 -4.30
N LYS A 44 8.70 7.27 -5.46
CA LYS A 44 7.36 7.41 -6.02
C LYS A 44 7.34 6.64 -7.33
N PHE A 45 6.31 5.85 -7.54
CA PHE A 45 6.11 5.14 -8.80
C PHE A 45 5.26 6.01 -9.71
N LEU A 46 5.74 6.19 -10.94
CA LEU A 46 4.96 6.72 -12.03
C LEU A 46 4.17 5.56 -12.62
N ILE A 47 2.85 5.63 -12.52
CA ILE A 47 1.99 4.59 -13.01
C ILE A 47 1.67 4.82 -14.48
N ASP A 48 1.82 3.74 -15.23
CA ASP A 48 1.33 3.60 -16.58
C ASP A 48 0.25 2.52 -16.61
N ASN A 49 0.58 1.27 -16.94
CA ASN A 49 -0.39 0.17 -16.92
C ASN A 49 -0.75 -0.33 -15.51
N GLY A 50 0.01 0.09 -14.50
CA GLY A 50 -0.21 -0.24 -13.10
C GLY A 50 0.02 -1.72 -12.76
N MET A 51 0.60 -2.51 -13.66
CA MET A 51 0.75 -3.97 -13.48
C MET A 51 1.96 -4.36 -12.63
N SER A 52 2.84 -3.41 -12.29
CA SER A 52 3.99 -3.62 -11.41
C SER A 52 3.93 -2.81 -10.12
N THR A 53 3.01 -1.85 -10.04
CA THR A 53 2.79 -0.99 -8.88
C THR A 53 1.69 -1.54 -7.97
N ARG A 54 1.99 -1.77 -6.68
CA ARG A 54 1.01 -2.26 -5.70
C ARG A 54 0.11 -1.14 -5.23
N PHE A 55 -1.20 -1.38 -5.32
CA PHE A 55 -2.21 -0.38 -5.00
C PHE A 55 -2.08 0.18 -3.57
N TRP A 56 -1.90 -0.68 -2.57
CA TRP A 56 -1.85 -0.22 -1.18
C TRP A 56 -0.44 0.10 -0.67
N GLU A 57 0.57 -0.63 -1.14
CA GLU A 57 1.90 -0.66 -0.51
C GLU A 57 2.88 0.32 -1.14
N ASP A 58 2.71 0.69 -2.40
CA ASP A 58 3.65 1.56 -3.11
C ASP A 58 3.17 3.01 -3.10
N THR A 59 4.11 3.96 -3.13
CA THR A 59 3.79 5.39 -3.19
C THR A 59 3.54 5.77 -4.64
N TRP A 60 2.27 5.80 -5.04
CA TRP A 60 1.90 6.13 -6.42
C TRP A 60 0.79 7.17 -6.51
N LEU A 61 -0.01 7.32 -5.44
CA LEU A 61 -1.06 8.32 -5.33
C LEU A 61 -0.78 9.26 -4.15
N GLY A 62 -0.04 10.34 -4.41
CA GLY A 62 0.37 11.33 -3.41
C GLY A 62 1.78 11.09 -2.86
N GLU A 63 1.99 11.41 -1.58
CA GLU A 63 3.33 11.48 -0.98
C GLU A 63 3.76 10.23 -0.19
N THR A 64 2.82 9.35 0.14
CA THR A 64 3.09 8.11 0.90
C THR A 64 2.24 6.96 0.36
N PRO A 65 2.49 5.69 0.71
CA PRO A 65 1.61 4.60 0.31
C PRO A 65 0.18 4.78 0.81
N LEU A 66 -0.81 4.30 0.05
CA LEU A 66 -2.22 4.35 0.46
C LEU A 66 -2.48 3.61 1.77
N ALA A 67 -1.69 2.58 2.09
CA ALA A 67 -1.75 1.88 3.38
C ALA A 67 -1.45 2.79 4.59
N ILE A 68 -0.63 3.82 4.40
CA ILE A 68 -0.30 4.82 5.43
C ILE A 68 -1.34 5.94 5.45
N GLN A 69 -1.82 6.37 4.27
CA GLN A 69 -2.82 7.43 4.16
C GLN A 69 -4.21 7.00 4.67
N TYR A 70 -4.60 5.74 4.47
CA TYR A 70 -5.91 5.20 4.81
C TYR A 70 -5.81 3.94 5.68
N PRO A 71 -5.24 4.04 6.90
CA PRO A 71 -4.97 2.87 7.75
C PRO A 71 -6.25 2.12 8.13
N THR A 72 -7.38 2.82 8.28
CA THR A 72 -8.67 2.22 8.63
C THR A 72 -9.24 1.35 7.50
N LEU A 73 -9.06 1.74 6.25
CA LEU A 73 -9.42 0.94 5.08
C LEU A 73 -8.46 -0.22 4.92
N TYR A 74 -7.16 0.07 4.94
CA TYR A 74 -6.11 -0.91 4.71
C TYR A 74 -6.16 -2.10 5.70
N ASN A 75 -6.54 -1.84 6.95
CA ASN A 75 -6.71 -2.88 7.97
C ASN A 75 -7.83 -3.87 7.68
N ILE A 76 -8.82 -3.51 6.85
CA ILE A 76 -9.97 -4.36 6.52
C ILE A 76 -9.95 -4.90 5.10
N VAL A 77 -9.02 -4.45 4.25
CA VAL A 77 -8.82 -5.01 2.89
C VAL A 77 -8.45 -6.50 2.97
N GLN A 78 -9.02 -7.29 2.06
CA GLN A 78 -8.68 -8.71 1.88
C GLN A 78 -7.35 -8.87 1.16
N HIS A 79 -7.21 -8.22 0.00
CA HIS A 79 -6.08 -8.36 -0.90
C HIS A 79 -5.17 -7.12 -0.86
N LYS A 80 -4.18 -7.17 0.03
CA LYS A 80 -3.24 -6.04 0.27
C LYS A 80 -2.16 -5.91 -0.80
N GLN A 81 -2.02 -6.91 -1.66
CA GLN A 81 -0.93 -7.02 -2.64
C GLN A 81 -1.43 -6.84 -4.08
N ASP A 82 -2.68 -6.41 -4.26
CA ASP A 82 -3.22 -6.16 -5.59
C ASP A 82 -2.49 -5.02 -6.28
N TYR A 83 -2.37 -5.14 -7.59
CA TYR A 83 -1.76 -4.15 -8.46
C TYR A 83 -2.75 -3.07 -8.84
N VAL A 84 -2.24 -1.87 -9.13
CA VAL A 84 -3.07 -0.74 -9.57
C VAL A 84 -3.86 -1.11 -10.82
N GLY A 85 -3.21 -1.69 -11.82
CA GLY A 85 -3.86 -2.13 -13.06
C GLY A 85 -5.03 -3.06 -12.80
N THR A 86 -4.85 -4.07 -11.93
CA THR A 86 -5.92 -5.01 -11.54
C THR A 86 -7.10 -4.31 -10.86
N VAL A 87 -6.83 -3.37 -9.95
CA VAL A 87 -7.87 -2.66 -9.21
C VAL A 87 -8.73 -1.78 -10.13
N PHE A 88 -8.15 -1.24 -11.19
CA PHE A 88 -8.81 -0.38 -12.18
C PHE A 88 -9.50 -1.13 -13.33
N GLN A 89 -9.45 -2.47 -13.37
CA GLN A 89 -10.14 -3.26 -14.41
C GLN A 89 -11.67 -3.16 -14.34
N THR A 90 -12.23 -2.72 -13.21
CA THR A 90 -13.68 -2.55 -13.03
C THR A 90 -14.01 -1.14 -12.54
N ILE A 91 -15.17 -0.61 -12.94
CA ILE A 91 -15.73 0.62 -12.40
C ILE A 91 -17.04 0.26 -11.67
N PRO A 92 -17.13 0.39 -10.33
CA PRO A 92 -16.10 0.89 -9.41
C PRO A 92 -14.92 -0.09 -9.20
N PRO A 93 -13.78 0.39 -8.67
CA PRO A 93 -12.59 -0.44 -8.44
C PRO A 93 -12.89 -1.66 -7.57
N ASN A 94 -12.46 -2.85 -8.00
CA ASN A 94 -12.73 -4.12 -7.30
C ASN A 94 -11.86 -4.28 -6.06
N ILE A 95 -12.20 -3.56 -4.98
CA ILE A 95 -11.53 -3.66 -3.70
C ILE A 95 -12.42 -4.41 -2.72
N GLN A 96 -11.98 -5.61 -2.32
CA GLN A 96 -12.72 -6.47 -1.39
C GLN A 96 -12.36 -6.15 0.05
N PHE A 97 -13.38 -5.79 0.83
CA PHE A 97 -13.25 -5.51 2.26
C PHE A 97 -13.84 -6.64 3.11
N ARG A 98 -13.18 -6.99 4.22
CA ARG A 98 -13.67 -7.96 5.22
C ARG A 98 -14.78 -7.42 6.12
N ARG A 99 -15.04 -6.12 6.08
CA ARG A 99 -16.01 -5.43 6.94
C ARG A 99 -16.76 -4.38 6.13
N ALA A 100 -17.98 -4.08 6.54
CA ALA A 100 -18.75 -3.00 5.97
C ALA A 100 -18.05 -1.64 6.13
N LEU A 101 -18.21 -0.80 5.11
CA LEU A 101 -17.77 0.59 5.10
C LEU A 101 -18.88 1.45 5.72
N VAL A 102 -18.73 1.80 6.98
CA VAL A 102 -19.69 2.64 7.73
C VAL A 102 -18.95 3.74 8.48
N GLY A 103 -19.61 4.88 8.68
CA GLY A 103 -19.05 6.05 9.37
C GLY A 103 -17.75 6.54 8.73
N GLU A 104 -16.72 6.73 9.55
CA GLU A 104 -15.38 7.18 9.12
C GLU A 104 -14.77 6.35 7.98
N ARG A 105 -15.06 5.04 7.91
CA ARG A 105 -14.56 4.19 6.82
C ARG A 105 -15.22 4.52 5.50
N TRP A 106 -16.51 4.85 5.51
CA TRP A 106 -17.21 5.29 4.32
C TRP A 106 -16.70 6.64 3.82
N ALA A 107 -16.49 7.59 4.74
CA ALA A 107 -15.90 8.90 4.40
C ALA A 107 -14.50 8.75 3.79
N ALA A 108 -13.64 7.93 4.41
CA ALA A 108 -12.31 7.62 3.89
C ALA A 108 -12.37 6.95 2.50
N TRP A 109 -13.32 6.02 2.30
CA TRP A 109 -13.52 5.36 1.02
C TRP A 109 -13.95 6.33 -0.08
N MET A 110 -14.95 7.19 0.19
CA MET A 110 -15.42 8.20 -0.76
C MET A 110 -14.31 9.19 -1.13
N HIS A 111 -13.50 9.59 -0.16
CA HIS A 111 -12.33 10.43 -0.42
C HIS A 111 -11.30 9.73 -1.31
N LEU A 112 -11.04 8.44 -1.08
CA LEU A 112 -10.14 7.66 -1.93
C LEU A 112 -10.71 7.53 -3.35
N VAL A 113 -11.97 7.12 -3.51
CA VAL A 113 -12.63 6.97 -4.82
C VAL A 113 -12.56 8.26 -5.63
N ARG A 114 -12.79 9.43 -4.99
CA ARG A 114 -12.68 10.73 -5.67
C ARG A 114 -11.29 10.93 -6.28
N ARG A 115 -10.23 10.56 -5.57
CA ARG A 115 -8.85 10.68 -6.07
C ARG A 115 -8.53 9.67 -7.18
N LEU A 116 -9.21 8.53 -7.21
CA LEU A 116 -9.02 7.51 -8.23
C LEU A 116 -9.68 7.88 -9.56
N ILE A 117 -10.75 8.68 -9.55
CA ILE A 117 -11.46 9.12 -10.76
C ILE A 117 -10.53 9.90 -11.70
N ASP A 118 -9.59 10.66 -11.15
CA ASP A 118 -8.65 11.49 -11.91
C ASP A 118 -7.45 10.69 -12.46
N VAL A 119 -7.34 9.40 -12.13
CA VAL A 119 -6.23 8.54 -12.56
C VAL A 119 -6.57 7.89 -13.89
N GLN A 120 -5.69 8.04 -14.87
CA GLN A 120 -5.79 7.40 -16.18
C GLN A 120 -4.58 6.47 -16.37
N LEU A 121 -4.85 5.21 -16.69
CA LEU A 121 -3.81 4.22 -16.98
C LEU A 121 -3.49 4.22 -18.47
N SER A 122 -2.25 3.90 -18.80
CA SER A 122 -1.75 3.73 -20.17
C SER A 122 -1.37 2.27 -20.45
N ASP A 123 -1.08 1.92 -21.69
CA ASP A 123 -0.60 0.56 -22.03
C ASP A 123 0.92 0.36 -21.75
N GLN A 124 1.62 1.41 -21.32
CA GLN A 124 3.07 1.37 -21.11
C GLN A 124 3.43 0.70 -19.76
N PRO A 125 4.65 0.14 -19.63
CA PRO A 125 5.11 -0.38 -18.35
C PRO A 125 5.38 0.74 -17.34
N ASP A 126 5.06 0.50 -16.06
CA ASP A 126 5.32 1.48 -14.99
C ASP A 126 6.82 1.83 -14.87
N SER A 127 7.10 3.01 -14.33
CA SER A 127 8.47 3.50 -14.06
C SER A 127 8.62 4.05 -12.63
N MET A 128 9.88 4.17 -12.16
CA MET A 128 10.25 4.72 -10.85
C MET A 128 10.80 6.15 -10.98
#